data_AF-A0A7V1QTB4-F1
#
_entry.id   AF-A0A7V1QTB4-F1
#
_cell.length_a   1.000
_cell.length_b   1.000
_cell.length_c   1.000
_cell.angle_alpha   90.00
_cell.angle_beta   90.00
_cell.angle_gamma   90.00
#
_symmetry.space_group_name_H-M   'P 1'
#
loop_
_entity.id
_entity.type
_entity.pdbx_description
1 polymer ?
#
loop_
_entity_poly.entity_id
_entity_poly.type
_entity_poly.pdbx_seq_one_letter_code
_entity_poly.pdbx_strand_id
1 'polypeptide(L)'
;MAEREGAYLQIGEVAERTGVTQRTLRFYEEKGLLKPPTRMEGGFRLYSEDDVRRVEQIKRLQRLLGLSLAEIKELVEAEEIKSQIRAEYSCEADAEQKRRQLLAVIAVTEKQFAIINQKVEQLQKMRDELEAKLTTYRTWLSGLEARIAGDAARAEPPPAPQP
;
A
#
# COMPACT_ATOMS: atom_id res chain seq x y z
N MET A 1 -5.92 -3.88 -40.80
CA MET A 1 -5.10 -3.95 -39.58
C MET A 1 -5.22 -2.60 -38.89
N ALA A 2 -5.95 -2.52 -37.78
CA ALA A 2 -6.26 -1.26 -37.11
C ALA A 2 -5.30 -1.04 -35.95
N GLU A 3 -4.47 -0.01 -36.06
CA GLU A 3 -3.61 0.50 -35.00
C GLU A 3 -4.50 0.91 -33.82
N ARG A 4 -4.32 0.25 -32.66
CA ARG A 4 -4.85 0.78 -31.40
C ARG A 4 -3.94 1.94 -30.99
N GLU A 5 -4.22 3.14 -31.47
CA GLU A 5 -3.67 4.37 -30.88
C GLU A 5 -4.13 4.44 -29.43
N GLY A 6 -3.30 3.94 -28.51
CA GLY A 6 -3.48 4.22 -27.10
C GLY A 6 -3.27 5.72 -26.91
N ALA A 7 -4.34 6.44 -26.57
CA ALA A 7 -4.26 7.87 -26.32
C ALA A 7 -3.22 8.13 -25.22
N TYR A 8 -2.08 8.67 -25.61
CA TYR A 8 -1.05 9.08 -24.68
C TYR A 8 -1.45 10.40 -24.03
N LEU A 9 -1.26 10.50 -22.72
CA LEU A 9 -1.63 11.65 -21.90
C LEU A 9 -0.39 12.41 -21.48
N GLN A 10 -0.50 13.73 -21.38
CA GLN A 10 0.53 14.57 -20.79
C GLN A 10 0.48 14.52 -19.25
N ILE A 11 1.58 14.90 -18.61
CA ILE A 11 1.67 14.93 -17.13
C ILE A 11 0.54 15.73 -16.45
N GLY A 12 0.06 16.80 -17.11
CA GLY A 12 -1.05 17.61 -16.61
C GLY A 12 -2.37 16.85 -16.60
N GLU A 13 -2.68 16.16 -17.70
CA GLU A 13 -3.90 15.37 -17.85
C GLU A 13 -3.91 14.17 -16.89
N VAL A 14 -2.76 13.51 -16.71
CA VAL A 14 -2.62 12.43 -15.72
C VAL A 14 -2.82 12.97 -14.30
N ALA A 15 -2.24 14.12 -13.98
CA ALA A 15 -2.38 14.75 -12.67
C ALA A 15 -3.86 15.07 -12.36
N GLU A 16 -4.57 15.61 -13.34
CA GLU A 16 -6.00 15.92 -13.23
C GLU A 16 -6.84 14.66 -13.04
N ARG A 17 -6.67 13.66 -13.91
CA ARG A 17 -7.44 12.40 -13.84
C ARG A 17 -7.22 11.64 -12.55
N THR A 18 -5.96 11.51 -12.13
CA THR A 18 -5.60 10.72 -10.94
C THR A 18 -5.73 11.53 -9.65
N GLY A 19 -5.89 12.85 -9.73
CA GLY A 19 -5.97 13.78 -8.61
C GLY A 19 -4.68 13.82 -7.79
N VAL A 20 -3.53 13.52 -8.39
CA VAL A 20 -2.20 13.71 -7.79
C VAL A 20 -1.53 14.92 -8.41
N THR A 21 -0.55 15.52 -7.74
CA THR A 21 0.16 16.66 -8.33
C THR A 21 1.15 16.20 -9.39
N GLN A 22 1.46 17.05 -10.38
CA GLN A 22 2.55 16.77 -11.32
C GLN A 22 3.90 16.56 -10.62
N ARG A 23 4.12 17.20 -9.45
CA ARG A 23 5.30 16.96 -8.61
C ARG A 23 5.32 15.52 -8.09
N THR A 24 4.17 14.99 -7.67
CA THR A 24 4.02 13.60 -7.23
C THR A 24 4.29 12.63 -8.38
N LEU A 25 3.82 12.91 -9.60
CA LEU A 25 4.10 12.08 -10.77
C LEU A 25 5.61 12.02 -11.07
N ARG A 26 6.29 13.17 -11.10
CA ARG A 26 7.77 13.23 -11.25
C ARG A 26 8.49 12.47 -10.14
N PHE A 27 8.00 12.59 -8.91
CA PHE A 27 8.56 11.87 -7.78
C PHE A 27 8.39 10.34 -7.90
N TYR A 28 7.24 9.88 -8.41
CA TYR A 28 7.04 8.46 -8.70
C TYR A 28 7.97 7.97 -9.82
N GLU A 29 8.22 8.77 -10.87
CA GLU A 29 9.24 8.45 -11.89
C GLU A 29 10.64 8.30 -11.26
N GLU A 30 11.06 9.27 -10.45
CA GLU A 30 12.37 9.25 -9.79
C GLU A 30 12.56 8.03 -8.87
N LYS A 31 11.48 7.53 -8.27
CA LYS A 31 11.48 6.33 -7.43
C LYS A 31 11.31 5.02 -8.23
N GLY A 32 11.17 5.12 -9.55
CA GLY A 32 10.93 3.97 -10.44
C GLY A 32 9.57 3.31 -10.19
N LEU A 33 8.62 4.07 -9.66
CA LEU A 33 7.22 3.64 -9.48
C LEU A 33 6.41 3.82 -10.76
N LEU A 34 6.89 4.58 -11.73
CA LEU A 34 6.32 4.69 -13.07
C LEU A 34 7.41 4.36 -14.08
N LYS A 35 7.02 3.80 -15.22
CA LYS A 35 7.96 3.59 -16.32
C LYS A 35 8.41 4.96 -16.85
N PRO A 36 9.67 5.10 -17.31
CA PRO A 36 10.11 6.36 -17.88
C PRO A 36 9.20 6.71 -19.07
N PRO A 37 8.57 7.90 -19.07
CA PRO A 37 7.59 8.26 -20.08
C PRO A 37 8.27 8.38 -21.45
N THR A 38 7.57 7.92 -22.49
CA THR A 38 7.96 8.20 -23.87
C THR A 38 7.99 9.71 -24.07
N ARG A 39 9.06 10.22 -24.68
CA ARG A 39 9.17 11.65 -24.99
C ARG A 39 8.74 11.89 -26.44
N MET A 40 7.86 12.87 -26.65
CA MET A 40 7.57 13.38 -27.99
C MET A 40 8.74 14.18 -28.55
N GLU A 41 8.80 14.32 -29.88
CA GLU A 41 9.56 15.36 -30.55
C GLU A 41 9.06 16.72 -30.04
N GLY A 42 9.79 17.32 -29.10
CA GLY A 42 9.35 18.51 -28.34
C GLY A 42 9.56 18.41 -26.82
N GLY A 43 9.93 17.23 -26.30
CA GLY A 43 10.38 17.07 -24.91
C GLY A 43 9.27 16.88 -23.86
N PHE A 44 8.01 16.74 -24.28
CA PHE A 44 6.89 16.46 -23.40
C PHE A 44 6.85 14.99 -22.96
N ARG A 45 6.49 14.75 -21.69
CA ARG A 45 6.31 13.40 -21.12
C ARG A 45 4.93 12.85 -21.50
N LEU A 46 4.91 11.67 -22.10
CA LEU A 46 3.70 10.94 -22.42
C LEU A 46 3.52 9.73 -21.50
N TYR A 47 2.29 9.55 -21.03
CA TYR A 47 1.86 8.44 -20.20
C TYR A 47 0.77 7.65 -20.91
N SER A 48 0.80 6.34 -20.76
CA SER A 48 -0.23 5.44 -21.25
C SER A 48 -1.39 5.32 -20.25
N GLU A 49 -2.50 4.72 -20.69
CA GLU A 49 -3.59 4.34 -19.77
C GLU A 49 -3.14 3.34 -18.70
N ASP A 50 -2.12 2.51 -18.97
CA ASP A 50 -1.53 1.63 -17.96
C ASP A 50 -0.82 2.43 -16.86
N ASP A 51 -0.14 3.51 -17.24
CA ASP A 51 0.50 4.40 -16.26
C ASP A 51 -0.54 5.09 -15.38
N VAL A 52 -1.69 5.50 -15.94
CA VAL A 52 -2.80 6.08 -15.16
C VAL A 52 -3.34 5.07 -14.14
N ARG A 53 -3.67 3.85 -14.57
CA ARG A 53 -4.11 2.77 -13.67
C ARG A 53 -3.08 2.49 -12.58
N ARG A 54 -1.79 2.53 -12.92
CA ARG A 54 -0.69 2.35 -11.98
C ARG A 54 -0.66 3.46 -10.92
N VAL A 55 -0.81 4.73 -11.31
CA VAL A 55 -0.89 5.86 -10.36
C VAL A 55 -2.09 5.72 -9.43
N GLU A 56 -3.26 5.34 -9.94
CA GLU A 56 -4.46 5.12 -9.13
C GLU A 56 -4.27 4.00 -8.10
N GLN A 57 -3.62 2.91 -8.50
CA GLN A 57 -3.28 1.80 -7.60
C GLN A 57 -2.29 2.23 -6.50
N ILE A 58 -1.23 2.96 -6.86
CA ILE A 58 -0.26 3.52 -5.89
C ILE A 58 -0.99 4.40 -4.87
N LYS A 59 -1.85 5.31 -5.33
CA LYS A 59 -2.64 6.20 -4.47
C LYS A 59 -3.55 5.43 -3.52
N ARG A 60 -4.22 4.38 -4.01
CA ARG A 60 -5.08 3.51 -3.20
C ARG A 60 -4.29 2.79 -2.11
N LEU A 61 -3.13 2.22 -2.44
CA LEU A 61 -2.26 1.52 -1.49
C LEU A 61 -1.67 2.47 -0.43
N GLN A 62 -1.25 3.68 -0.83
CA GLN A 62 -0.79 4.71 0.11
C GLN A 62 -1.87 5.07 1.13
N ARG A 63 -3.12 5.27 0.67
CA ARG A 63 -4.23 5.69 1.54
C ARG A 63 -4.70 4.61 2.50
N LEU A 64 -4.82 3.36 2.03
CA LEU A 64 -5.47 2.30 2.80
C LEU A 64 -4.57 1.66 3.85
N LEU A 65 -3.27 1.53 3.57
CA LEU A 65 -2.41 0.64 4.35
C LEU A 65 -1.23 1.39 5.01
N GLY A 66 -1.07 2.70 4.75
CA GLY A 66 0.07 3.46 5.26
C GLY A 66 1.41 2.84 4.84
N LEU A 67 1.42 2.19 3.67
CA LEU A 67 2.61 1.54 3.13
C LEU A 67 3.59 2.60 2.64
N SER A 68 4.87 2.31 2.84
CA SER A 68 5.96 3.06 2.24
C SER A 68 5.92 2.92 0.72
N LEU A 69 6.54 3.88 0.04
CA LEU A 69 6.65 3.84 -1.42
C LEU A 69 7.46 2.63 -1.93
N ALA A 70 8.38 2.11 -1.11
CA ALA A 70 9.13 0.90 -1.44
C ALA A 70 8.21 -0.33 -1.44
N GLU A 71 7.44 -0.52 -0.37
CA GLU A 71 6.46 -1.63 -0.29
C GLU A 71 5.41 -1.53 -1.40
N ILE A 72 4.95 -0.32 -1.71
CA ILE A 72 3.99 -0.10 -2.80
C ILE A 72 4.60 -0.44 -4.15
N LYS A 73 5.87 -0.10 -4.38
CA LYS A 73 6.58 -0.48 -5.60
C LYS A 73 6.60 -1.99 -5.77
N GLU A 74 6.97 -2.73 -4.72
CA GLU A 74 6.97 -4.20 -4.73
C GLU A 74 5.58 -4.78 -5.01
N LEU A 75 4.54 -4.24 -4.38
CA LEU A 75 3.16 -4.70 -4.61
C LEU A 75 2.69 -4.46 -6.05
N VAL A 76 3.04 -3.32 -6.64
CA VAL A 76 2.63 -2.96 -8.00
C VAL A 76 3.43 -3.76 -9.04
N GLU A 77 4.74 -3.92 -8.86
CA GLU A 77 5.58 -4.78 -9.71
C GLU A 77 5.12 -6.24 -9.69
N ALA A 78 4.73 -6.74 -8.51
CA ALA A 78 4.15 -8.07 -8.38
C ALA A 78 2.85 -8.23 -9.19
N GLU A 79 2.02 -7.19 -9.29
CA GLU A 79 0.80 -7.26 -10.12
C GLU A 79 1.13 -7.27 -11.61
N GLU A 80 2.15 -6.53 -12.06
CA GLU A 80 2.63 -6.58 -13.43
C GLU A 80 3.16 -7.98 -13.79
N ILE A 81 3.98 -8.58 -12.93
CA ILE A 81 4.53 -9.92 -13.17
C ILE A 81 3.38 -10.94 -13.28
N LYS A 82 2.40 -10.89 -12.37
CA LYS A 82 1.22 -11.77 -12.45
C LYS A 82 0.41 -11.51 -13.72
N SER A 83 0.25 -10.26 -14.15
CA SER A 83 -0.44 -9.92 -15.39
C SER A 83 0.28 -10.48 -16.61
N GLN A 84 1.61 -10.38 -16.66
CA GLN A 84 2.42 -10.94 -17.72
C GLN A 84 2.29 -12.47 -17.78
N ILE A 85 2.41 -13.15 -16.64
CA ILE A 85 2.26 -14.61 -16.58
C ILE A 85 0.85 -15.05 -16.99
N ARG A 86 -0.20 -14.30 -16.60
CA ARG A 86 -1.58 -14.56 -17.05
C ARG A 86 -1.75 -14.38 -18.56
N ALA A 87 -1.10 -13.38 -19.15
CA ALA A 87 -1.16 -13.14 -20.59
C ALA A 87 -0.43 -14.23 -21.40
N GLU A 88 0.66 -14.77 -20.86
CA GLU A 88 1.42 -15.87 -21.43
C GLU A 88 0.82 -17.25 -21.13
N TYR A 89 -0.21 -17.32 -20.27
CA TYR A 89 -0.85 -18.57 -19.92
C TYR A 89 -1.66 -19.10 -21.11
N SER A 90 -1.30 -20.28 -21.62
CA SER A 90 -2.01 -20.94 -22.70
C SER A 90 -2.56 -22.30 -22.25
N CYS A 91 -3.82 -22.57 -22.61
CA CYS A 91 -4.43 -23.88 -22.41
C CYS A 91 -3.70 -24.99 -23.18
N GLU A 92 -3.01 -24.64 -24.27
CA GLU A 92 -2.25 -25.56 -25.13
C GLU A 92 -0.82 -25.82 -24.61
N ALA A 93 -0.36 -25.06 -23.61
CA ALA A 93 0.97 -25.28 -23.03
C ALA A 93 1.07 -26.67 -22.36
N ASP A 94 2.26 -27.26 -22.42
CA ASP A 94 2.54 -28.51 -21.72
C ASP A 94 2.46 -28.35 -20.19
N ALA A 95 2.40 -29.49 -19.49
CA ALA A 95 2.23 -29.51 -18.04
C ALA A 95 3.42 -28.89 -17.29
N GLU A 96 4.64 -28.98 -17.83
CA GLU A 96 5.84 -28.41 -17.20
C GLU A 96 5.84 -26.88 -17.27
N GLN A 97 5.44 -26.31 -18.41
CA GLN A 97 5.32 -24.88 -18.61
C GLN A 97 4.24 -24.29 -17.70
N LYS A 98 3.07 -24.93 -17.63
CA LYS A 98 2.00 -24.54 -16.68
C LYS A 98 2.49 -24.59 -15.24
N ARG A 99 3.22 -25.64 -14.86
CA ARG A 99 3.82 -25.76 -13.52
C ARG A 99 4.80 -24.62 -13.23
N ARG A 100 5.70 -24.29 -14.17
CA ARG A 100 6.65 -23.16 -14.02
C ARG A 100 5.92 -21.83 -13.83
N GLN A 101 4.90 -21.55 -14.65
CA GLN A 101 4.11 -20.34 -14.56
C GLN A 101 3.37 -20.24 -13.21
N LEU A 102 2.75 -21.33 -12.75
CA LEU A 102 2.08 -21.36 -11.45
C LEU A 102 3.05 -21.14 -10.29
N LEU A 103 4.23 -21.77 -10.30
CA LEU A 103 5.24 -21.54 -9.27
C LEU A 103 5.71 -20.07 -9.24
N ALA A 104 5.85 -19.44 -10.40
CA ALA A 104 6.20 -18.02 -10.48
C ALA A 104 5.10 -17.13 -9.89
N VAL A 105 3.82 -17.38 -10.20
CA VAL A 105 2.68 -16.64 -9.64
C VAL A 105 2.58 -16.83 -8.13
N ILE A 106 2.77 -18.06 -7.64
CA ILE A 106 2.77 -18.36 -6.20
C ILE A 106 3.87 -17.55 -5.51
N ALA A 107 5.11 -17.63 -5.99
CA ALA A 107 6.24 -16.93 -5.37
C ALA A 107 6.04 -15.41 -5.31
N VAL A 108 5.47 -14.82 -6.37
CA VAL A 108 5.15 -13.39 -6.40
C VAL A 108 4.02 -13.05 -5.41
N THR A 109 3.02 -13.92 -5.30
CA THR A 109 1.89 -13.72 -4.38
C THR A 109 2.33 -13.87 -2.92
N GLU A 110 3.21 -14.81 -2.61
CA GLU A 110 3.78 -14.99 -1.26
C GLU A 110 4.53 -13.75 -0.79
N LYS A 111 5.29 -13.10 -1.68
CA LYS A 111 5.95 -11.82 -1.37
C LYS A 111 4.95 -10.72 -1.02
N GLN A 112 3.89 -10.56 -1.82
CA GLN A 112 2.83 -9.58 -1.52
C GLN A 112 2.14 -9.87 -0.18
N PHE A 113 1.89 -11.15 0.11
CA PHE A 113 1.28 -11.59 1.36
C PHE A 113 2.16 -11.27 2.57
N ALA A 114 3.48 -11.45 2.46
CA ALA A 114 4.44 -11.11 3.52
C ALA A 114 4.41 -9.62 3.88
N ILE A 115 4.38 -8.72 2.89
CA ILE A 115 4.28 -7.27 3.11
C ILE A 115 3.01 -6.92 3.90
N ILE A 116 1.88 -7.50 3.48
CA ILE A 116 0.59 -7.23 4.13
C ILE A 116 0.59 -7.77 5.58
N ASN A 117 1.08 -8.99 5.80
CA ASN A 117 1.13 -9.57 7.15
C ASN A 117 2.02 -8.78 8.09
N GLN A 118 3.19 -8.33 7.62
CA GLN A 118 4.05 -7.45 8.42
C GLN A 118 3.30 -6.19 8.84
N LYS A 119 2.49 -5.60 7.94
CA LYS A 119 1.67 -4.44 8.27
C LYS A 119 0.56 -4.77 9.26
N VAL A 120 -0.10 -5.92 9.11
CA VAL A 120 -1.11 -6.40 10.06
C VAL A 120 -0.52 -6.57 11.45
N GLU A 121 0.66 -7.18 11.57
CA GLU A 121 1.36 -7.35 12.85
C GLU A 121 1.70 -6.01 13.51
N GLN A 122 2.21 -5.04 12.74
CA GLN A 122 2.49 -3.69 13.24
C GLN A 122 1.23 -3.00 13.78
N LEU A 123 0.12 -3.09 13.03
CA LEU A 123 -1.15 -2.48 13.43
C LEU A 123 -1.77 -3.19 14.64
N GLN A 124 -1.66 -4.51 14.73
CA GLN A 124 -2.08 -5.29 15.88
C GLN A 124 -1.29 -4.90 17.13
N LYS A 125 0.04 -4.78 17.03
CA LYS A 125 0.87 -4.31 18.15
C LYS A 125 0.43 -2.93 18.64
N MET A 126 0.21 -1.99 17.73
CA MET A 126 -0.25 -0.64 18.10
C MET A 126 -1.64 -0.65 18.75
N ARG A 127 -2.55 -1.51 18.25
CA ARG A 127 -3.87 -1.72 18.87
C ARG A 127 -3.72 -2.25 20.30
N ASP A 128 -2.89 -3.26 20.50
CA ASP A 128 -2.71 -3.92 21.80
C ASP A 128 -2.09 -2.96 22.83
N GLU A 129 -1.14 -2.11 22.40
CA GLU A 129 -0.59 -1.02 23.23
C GLU A 129 -1.66 -0.01 23.66
N LEU A 130 -2.56 0.38 22.75
CA LEU A 130 -3.67 1.28 23.07
C LEU A 130 -4.71 0.62 24.00
N GLU A 131 -4.98 -0.67 23.81
CA GLU A 131 -5.88 -1.44 24.68
C GLU A 131 -5.34 -1.56 26.11
N ALA A 132 -4.04 -1.80 26.26
CA ALA A 132 -3.37 -1.79 27.55
C ALA A 132 -3.49 -0.41 28.23
N LYS A 133 -3.21 0.68 27.50
CA LYS A 133 -3.37 2.05 28.01
C LYS A 133 -4.81 2.35 28.45
N LEU A 134 -5.81 1.96 27.66
CA LEU A 134 -7.22 2.13 28.03
C LEU A 134 -7.58 1.38 29.31
N THR A 135 -7.07 0.16 29.48
CA THR A 135 -7.28 -0.63 30.70
C THR A 135 -6.68 0.05 31.93
N THR A 136 -5.46 0.59 31.78
CA THR A 136 -4.81 1.38 32.83
C THR A 136 -5.64 2.62 33.17
N TYR A 137 -6.08 3.40 32.18
CA TYR A 137 -6.86 4.62 32.40
C TYR A 137 -8.21 4.34 33.08
N ARG A 138 -8.89 3.24 32.69
CA ARG A 138 -10.14 2.81 33.33
C ARG A 138 -9.94 2.45 34.80
N THR A 139 -8.85 1.74 35.12
CA THR A 139 -8.49 1.41 36.51
C THR A 139 -8.25 2.68 37.33
N TRP A 140 -7.51 3.65 36.78
CA TRP A 140 -7.27 4.92 37.46
C TRP A 140 -8.54 5.73 37.68
N LEU A 141 -9.41 5.79 36.66
CA LEU A 141 -10.70 6.47 36.77
C LEU A 141 -11.54 5.84 37.89
N SER A 142 -11.65 4.51 37.91
CA SER A 142 -12.38 3.78 38.96
C SER A 142 -11.82 4.06 40.36
N GLY A 143 -10.49 4.08 40.51
CA GLY A 143 -9.85 4.44 41.78
C GLY A 143 -10.09 5.89 42.21
N LEU A 144 -10.12 6.82 41.26
CA LEU A 144 -10.44 8.23 41.51
C LEU A 144 -11.91 8.42 41.90
N GLU A 145 -12.83 7.76 41.20
CA GLU A 145 -14.27 7.78 41.49
C GLU A 145 -14.57 7.26 42.90
N ALA A 146 -13.93 6.16 43.32
CA ALA A 146 -14.06 5.63 44.68
C ALA A 146 -13.57 6.63 45.75
N ARG A 147 -12.49 7.36 45.47
CA ARG A 147 -11.99 8.42 46.37
C ARG A 147 -12.93 9.60 46.45
N ILE A 148 -13.53 10.02 45.32
CA ILE A 148 -14.52 11.09 45.27
C ILE A 148 -15.79 10.71 46.05
N ALA A 149 -16.21 9.44 45.96
CA ALA A 149 -17.38 8.93 46.67
C ALA A 149 -17.22 8.83 48.20
N GLY A 150 -16.03 9.13 48.76
CA GLY A 150 -15.79 9.20 50.20
C GLY A 150 -15.16 7.97 50.84
N ASP A 151 -14.75 6.96 50.05
CA ASP A 151 -14.13 5.71 50.54
C ASP A 151 -12.59 5.82 50.75
N ALA A 152 -12.09 7.03 51.02
CA ALA A 152 -10.70 7.46 50.84
C ALA A 152 -9.62 6.79 51.72
N ALA A 153 -9.93 5.76 52.51
CA ALA A 153 -9.01 5.25 53.54
C ALA A 153 -8.00 4.17 53.09
N ARG A 154 -8.02 3.65 51.85
CA ARG A 154 -7.21 2.42 51.54
C ARG A 154 -6.45 2.30 50.21
N ALA A 155 -6.44 3.27 49.30
CA ALA A 155 -5.77 3.06 48.01
C ALA A 155 -4.62 4.06 47.77
N GLU A 156 -3.39 3.56 47.80
CA GLU A 156 -2.21 4.24 47.25
C GLU A 156 -2.47 4.62 45.78
N PRO A 157 -2.08 5.83 45.34
CA PRO A 157 -2.27 6.22 43.95
C PRO A 157 -1.45 5.28 43.05
N PRO A 158 -2.05 4.64 42.04
CA PRO A 158 -1.30 3.88 41.07
C PRO A 158 -0.32 4.82 40.32
N PRO A 159 0.86 4.32 39.92
CA PRO A 159 1.90 5.15 39.32
C PRO A 159 1.38 5.85 38.06
N ALA A 160 1.78 7.12 37.89
CA ALA A 160 1.41 7.97 36.76
C ALA A 160 1.73 7.30 35.40
N PRO A 161 0.98 7.64 34.33
CA PRO A 161 1.31 7.16 32.98
C PRO A 161 2.73 7.59 32.65
N GLN A 162 3.59 6.62 32.37
CA GLN A 162 4.88 6.92 31.77
C GLN A 162 4.66 7.31 30.29
N PRO A 163 5.42 8.30 29.79
CA PRO A 163 5.27 8.84 28.43
C PRO A 163 5.48 7.79 27.33
#